data_AF-A0AAJ0H049-F1
#
_entry.id   AF-A0AAJ0H049-F1
#
_cell.length_a   1.000
_cell.length_b   1.000
_cell.length_c   1.000
_cell.angle_alpha   90.00
_cell.angle_beta   90.00
_cell.angle_gamma   90.00
#
_symmetry.space_group_name_H-M   'P 1'
#
loop_
_entity.id
_entity.type
_entity.pdbx_description
1 polymer ?
#
loop_
_entity_poly.entity_id
_entity_poly.type
_entity_poly.pdbx_seq_one_letter_code
_entity_poly.pdbx_strand_id
1 'polypeptide(L)'
;MGTFSRASASASCSALSKTAQSAAAKIETVLSSGDVGDDALRKQLSVMSARLELFRHHAEQLGRCIADAPVVHPELGNNLTWTLADSSNALGSIADTLAPGSGGLDRGALSLFENLVAACSRFFVLGSQLLIMETEQEQHSKLVDPGASSIVAAANVACHTALAFNYATEN
;
A
#
# COMPACT_ATOMS: atom_id res chain seq x y z
N MET A 1 -10.96 21.03 5.69
CA MET A 1 -10.91 19.55 5.66
C MET A 1 -11.93 19.08 4.64
N GLY A 2 -11.51 18.31 3.64
CA GLY A 2 -12.42 17.76 2.63
C GLY A 2 -13.21 16.59 3.19
N THR A 3 -14.50 16.53 2.89
CA THR A 3 -15.37 15.40 3.25
C THR A 3 -14.90 14.13 2.54
N PHE A 4 -14.91 12.99 3.22
CA PHE A 4 -14.55 11.70 2.62
C PHE A 4 -15.43 11.42 1.39
N SER A 5 -14.81 11.03 0.28
CA SER A 5 -15.47 10.71 -0.98
C SER A 5 -15.27 9.23 -1.32
N ARG A 6 -16.35 8.44 -1.30
CA ARG A 6 -16.32 7.01 -1.67
C ARG A 6 -15.82 6.81 -3.10
N ALA A 7 -16.28 7.65 -4.03
CA ALA A 7 -15.87 7.58 -5.43
C ALA A 7 -14.37 7.83 -5.59
N SER A 8 -13.83 8.85 -4.91
CA SER A 8 -12.41 9.16 -4.95
C SER A 8 -11.58 8.05 -4.29
N ALA A 9 -12.01 7.55 -3.13
CA ALA A 9 -11.28 6.50 -2.43
C ALA A 9 -11.29 5.16 -3.21
N SER A 10 -12.40 4.79 -3.83
CA SER A 10 -12.50 3.60 -4.70
C SER A 10 -11.64 3.76 -5.98
N ALA A 11 -11.59 4.96 -6.56
CA ALA A 11 -10.70 5.26 -7.67
C ALA A 11 -9.22 5.14 -7.26
N SER A 12 -8.84 5.65 -6.08
CA SER A 12 -7.48 5.49 -5.54
C SER A 12 -7.12 4.03 -5.31
N CYS A 13 -8.04 3.21 -4.78
CA CYS A 13 -7.85 1.76 -4.65
C CYS A 13 -7.58 1.09 -6.01
N SER A 14 -8.34 1.48 -7.04
CA SER A 14 -8.17 0.97 -8.40
C SER A 14 -6.84 1.40 -9.01
N ALA A 15 -6.39 2.63 -8.77
CA ALA A 15 -5.09 3.13 -9.22
C ALA A 15 -3.95 2.38 -8.52
N LEU A 16 -4.02 2.20 -7.19
CA LEU A 16 -3.05 1.43 -6.41
C LEU A 16 -2.93 -0.01 -6.89
N SER A 17 -4.05 -0.68 -7.17
CA SER A 17 -4.06 -2.04 -7.72
C SER A 17 -3.28 -2.10 -9.04
N LYS A 18 -3.53 -1.18 -9.97
CA LYS A 18 -2.83 -1.12 -11.26
C LYS A 18 -1.34 -0.83 -11.10
N THR A 19 -0.97 0.08 -10.20
CA THR A 19 0.43 0.39 -9.93
C THR A 19 1.16 -0.83 -9.33
N ALA A 20 0.54 -1.52 -8.37
CA ALA A 20 1.10 -2.73 -7.77
C ALA A 20 1.28 -3.86 -8.80
N GLN A 21 0.28 -4.07 -9.68
CA GLN A 21 0.36 -5.02 -10.78
C GLN A 21 1.52 -4.70 -11.73
N SER A 22 1.65 -3.43 -12.12
CA SER A 22 2.73 -2.97 -12.99
C SER A 22 4.10 -3.19 -12.35
N ALA A 23 4.26 -2.86 -11.06
CA ALA A 23 5.49 -3.08 -10.32
C ALA A 23 5.84 -4.58 -10.21
N ALA A 24 4.86 -5.45 -9.93
CA ALA A 24 5.07 -6.90 -9.86
C ALA A 24 5.54 -7.45 -11.22
N ALA A 25 4.89 -7.05 -12.32
CA ALA A 25 5.27 -7.46 -13.68
C ALA A 25 6.70 -7.00 -14.07
N LYS A 26 7.12 -5.80 -13.64
CA LYS A 26 8.50 -5.33 -13.83
C LYS A 26 9.49 -6.25 -13.10
N ILE A 27 9.20 -6.61 -11.85
CA ILE A 27 10.05 -7.52 -11.07
C ILE A 27 10.14 -8.90 -11.72
N GLU A 28 9.02 -9.45 -12.18
CA GLU A 28 8.98 -10.75 -12.87
C GLU A 28 9.81 -10.75 -14.16
N THR A 29 9.78 -9.64 -14.90
CA THR A 29 10.60 -9.46 -16.10
C THR A 29 12.10 -9.50 -15.74
N VAL A 30 12.51 -8.81 -14.68
CA VAL A 30 13.90 -8.80 -14.17
C VAL A 30 14.33 -10.18 -13.68
N LEU A 31 13.45 -10.91 -12.99
CA LEU A 31 13.72 -12.27 -12.54
C LEU A 31 13.88 -13.26 -13.72
N SER A 32 13.10 -13.06 -14.79
CA SER A 32 13.08 -13.93 -15.96
C SER A 32 14.22 -13.68 -16.94
N SER A 33 14.77 -12.45 -16.98
CA SER A 33 15.92 -12.13 -17.86
C SER A 33 17.22 -12.79 -17.40
N GLY A 34 17.29 -13.24 -16.14
CA GLY A 34 18.48 -13.90 -15.57
C GLY A 34 19.60 -12.94 -15.18
N ASP A 35 19.40 -11.63 -15.33
CA ASP A 35 20.41 -10.59 -15.05
C ASP A 35 20.69 -10.40 -13.55
N VAL A 36 19.90 -11.01 -12.68
CA VAL A 36 20.13 -11.01 -11.24
C VAL A 36 21.10 -12.13 -10.88
N GLY A 37 22.40 -11.84 -10.90
CA GLY A 37 23.47 -12.78 -10.51
C GLY A 37 23.56 -13.08 -9.01
N ASP A 38 22.77 -12.39 -8.18
CA ASP A 38 22.75 -12.50 -6.73
C ASP A 38 21.48 -13.22 -6.24
N ASP A 39 21.63 -14.44 -5.72
CA ASP A 39 20.51 -15.28 -5.27
C ASP A 39 19.72 -14.66 -4.11
N ALA A 40 20.36 -13.87 -3.25
CA ALA A 40 19.66 -13.22 -2.14
C ALA A 40 18.79 -12.08 -2.65
N LEU A 41 19.29 -11.29 -3.60
CA LEU A 41 18.51 -10.26 -4.28
C LEU A 41 17.37 -10.89 -5.09
N ARG A 42 17.63 -11.99 -5.81
CA ARG A 42 16.61 -12.74 -6.55
C ARG A 42 15.48 -13.22 -5.64
N LYS A 43 15.82 -13.79 -4.48
CA LYS A 43 14.84 -14.21 -3.47
C LYS A 43 14.03 -13.02 -2.94
N GLN A 44 14.69 -11.90 -2.65
CA GLN A 44 14.04 -10.70 -2.14
C GLN A 44 13.03 -10.14 -3.16
N LEU A 45 13.43 -10.04 -4.43
CA LEU A 45 12.56 -9.64 -5.53
C LEU A 45 11.36 -10.57 -5.69
N SER A 46 11.55 -11.89 -5.61
CA SER A 46 10.44 -12.84 -5.67
C SER A 46 9.44 -12.64 -4.52
N VAL A 47 9.93 -12.41 -3.30
CA VAL A 47 9.08 -12.09 -2.14
C VAL A 47 8.34 -10.77 -2.34
N MET A 48 9.02 -9.75 -2.86
CA MET A 48 8.41 -8.45 -3.17
C MET A 48 7.27 -8.60 -4.19
N SER A 49 7.49 -9.34 -5.29
CA SER A 49 6.45 -9.58 -6.29
C SER A 49 5.20 -10.21 -5.67
N ALA A 50 5.37 -11.26 -4.85
CA ALA A 50 4.26 -11.89 -4.16
C ALA A 50 3.52 -10.93 -3.20
N ARG A 51 4.25 -10.03 -2.52
CA ARG A 51 3.64 -9.01 -1.64
C ARG A 51 2.86 -7.95 -2.42
N LEU A 52 3.35 -7.54 -3.59
CA LEU A 52 2.66 -6.59 -4.46
C LEU A 52 1.34 -7.19 -4.98
N GLU A 53 1.32 -8.47 -5.33
CA GLU A 53 0.08 -9.16 -5.71
C GLU A 53 -0.92 -9.24 -4.54
N LEU A 54 -0.44 -9.54 -3.33
CA LEU A 54 -1.30 -9.55 -2.14
C LEU A 54 -1.84 -8.15 -1.83
N PHE A 55 -1.00 -7.12 -1.92
CA PHE A 55 -1.41 -5.73 -1.74
C PHE A 55 -2.43 -5.29 -2.79
N ARG A 56 -2.23 -5.68 -4.05
CA ARG A 56 -3.19 -5.46 -5.15
C ARG A 56 -4.55 -6.03 -4.79
N HIS A 57 -4.59 -7.29 -4.33
CA HIS A 57 -5.82 -7.94 -3.92
C HIS A 57 -6.52 -7.19 -2.77
N HIS A 58 -5.78 -6.78 -1.75
CA HIS A 58 -6.34 -6.01 -0.64
C HIS A 58 -6.84 -4.62 -1.06
N ALA A 59 -6.15 -3.95 -1.98
CA ALA A 59 -6.61 -2.67 -2.53
C ALA A 59 -7.92 -2.84 -3.32
N GLU A 60 -8.03 -3.88 -4.15
CA GLU A 60 -9.27 -4.20 -4.86
C GLU A 60 -10.43 -4.53 -3.92
N GLN A 61 -10.16 -5.35 -2.89
CA GLN A 61 -11.15 -5.68 -1.87
C GLN A 61 -11.63 -4.42 -1.12
N LEU A 62 -10.70 -3.59 -0.68
CA LEU A 62 -11.01 -2.33 -0.02
C LEU A 62 -11.86 -1.42 -0.92
N GLY A 63 -11.51 -1.31 -2.20
CA GLY A 63 -12.26 -0.52 -3.18
C GLY A 63 -13.71 -0.96 -3.34
N ARG A 64 -13.99 -2.28 -3.27
CA ARG A 64 -15.35 -2.84 -3.26
C ARG A 64 -16.06 -2.53 -1.94
N CYS A 65 -15.41 -2.78 -0.80
CA CYS A 65 -15.97 -2.48 0.51
C CYS A 65 -16.32 -0.98 0.65
N ILE A 66 -15.52 -0.07 0.11
CA ILE A 66 -15.82 1.37 0.10
C ILE A 66 -17.08 1.69 -0.71
N ALA A 67 -17.24 1.05 -1.87
CA ALA A 67 -18.40 1.26 -2.72
C ALA A 67 -19.69 0.79 -2.05
N ASP A 68 -19.63 -0.38 -1.40
CA ASP A 68 -20.78 -1.07 -0.84
C ASP A 68 -21.06 -0.75 0.64
N ALA A 69 -20.18 0.01 1.31
CA ALA A 69 -20.29 0.28 2.75
C ALA A 69 -21.65 0.92 3.10
N PRO A 70 -22.37 0.43 4.12
CA PRO A 70 -23.61 1.05 4.57
C PRO A 70 -23.32 2.42 5.19
N VAL A 71 -22.24 2.52 5.99
CA VAL A 71 -21.81 3.74 6.68
C VAL A 71 -20.29 3.88 6.63
N VAL A 72 -19.80 5.11 6.80
CA VAL A 72 -18.35 5.36 6.94
C VAL A 72 -18.15 6.39 8.04
N HIS A 73 -17.68 5.93 9.19
CA HIS A 73 -17.36 6.81 10.32
C HIS A 73 -16.32 7.86 9.88
N PRO A 74 -16.43 9.15 10.29
CA PRO A 74 -15.53 10.21 9.84
C PRO A 74 -14.04 9.93 10.06
N GLU A 75 -13.68 9.31 11.19
CA GLU A 75 -12.29 8.96 11.49
C GLU A 75 -11.76 7.87 10.54
N LEU A 76 -12.59 6.88 10.18
CA LEU A 76 -12.24 5.88 9.18
C LEU A 76 -12.03 6.56 7.82
N GLY A 77 -12.95 7.44 7.43
CA GLY A 77 -12.85 8.20 6.19
C GLY A 77 -11.56 9.03 6.11
N ASN A 78 -11.16 9.67 7.21
CA ASN A 78 -9.89 10.41 7.28
C ASN A 78 -8.70 9.47 7.13
N ASN A 79 -8.65 8.37 7.89
CA ASN A 79 -7.55 7.40 7.82
C ASN A 79 -7.40 6.79 6.42
N LEU A 80 -8.53 6.46 5.77
CA LEU A 80 -8.55 5.97 4.38
C LEU A 80 -8.02 7.04 3.42
N THR A 81 -8.48 8.29 3.55
CA THR A 81 -8.06 9.39 2.66
C THR A 81 -6.56 9.57 2.69
N TRP A 82 -5.96 9.70 3.89
CA TRP A 82 -4.53 9.89 4.04
C TRP A 82 -3.74 8.67 3.58
N THR A 83 -4.11 7.48 4.06
CA THR A 83 -3.33 6.28 3.77
C THR A 83 -3.38 5.93 2.28
N LEU A 84 -4.52 6.12 1.59
CA LEU A 84 -4.61 5.88 0.15
C LEU A 84 -3.78 6.89 -0.65
N ALA A 85 -3.78 8.17 -0.27
CA ALA A 85 -2.97 9.19 -0.91
C ALA A 85 -1.48 8.91 -0.72
N ASP A 86 -1.05 8.69 0.52
CA ASP A 86 0.35 8.49 0.85
C ASP A 86 0.88 7.17 0.28
N SER A 87 0.07 6.09 0.29
CA SER A 87 0.43 4.83 -0.37
C SER A 87 0.58 5.02 -1.87
N SER A 88 -0.26 5.84 -2.51
CA SER A 88 -0.19 6.07 -3.96
C SER A 88 1.09 6.82 -4.33
N ASN A 89 1.40 7.88 -3.58
CA ASN A 89 2.61 8.66 -3.76
C ASN A 89 3.85 7.80 -3.51
N ALA A 90 3.87 7.08 -2.39
CA ALA A 90 5.00 6.24 -2.01
C ALA A 90 5.23 5.16 -3.07
N LEU A 91 4.18 4.39 -3.45
CA LEU A 91 4.25 3.29 -4.42
C LEU A 91 4.61 3.75 -5.84
N GLY A 92 4.15 4.94 -6.26
CA GLY A 92 4.50 5.53 -7.54
C GLY A 92 6.01 5.70 -7.69
N SER A 93 6.66 6.33 -6.71
CA SER A 93 8.11 6.53 -6.70
C SER A 93 8.90 5.21 -6.70
N ILE A 94 8.36 4.14 -6.08
CA ILE A 94 8.98 2.80 -6.07
C ILE A 94 9.03 2.20 -7.47
N ALA A 95 7.92 2.32 -8.19
CA ALA A 95 7.78 1.69 -9.50
C ALA A 95 8.80 2.24 -10.51
N ASP A 96 9.29 3.45 -10.29
CA ASP A 96 10.33 4.10 -11.08
C ASP A 96 11.73 3.61 -10.68
N THR A 97 12.01 3.43 -9.38
CA THR A 97 13.28 2.88 -8.87
C THR A 97 13.49 1.40 -9.24
N LEU A 98 12.41 0.66 -9.52
CA LEU A 98 12.47 -0.74 -9.99
C LEU A 98 12.69 -0.88 -11.52
N ALA A 99 12.94 0.21 -12.25
CA ALA A 99 13.13 0.15 -13.71
C ALA A 99 14.49 -0.49 -14.10
N PRO A 100 14.52 -1.38 -15.12
CA PRO A 100 15.77 -1.96 -15.61
C PRO A 100 16.77 -0.88 -16.05
N GLY A 101 18.01 -0.97 -15.59
CA GLY A 101 19.09 -0.03 -15.94
C GLY A 101 19.32 1.12 -14.97
N SER A 102 18.50 1.28 -13.92
CA SER A 102 18.89 2.11 -12.76
C SER A 102 20.00 1.38 -12.02
N GLY A 103 21.19 1.96 -11.97
CA GLY A 103 22.40 1.35 -11.39
C GLY A 103 22.18 0.85 -9.96
N GLY A 104 21.87 -0.45 -9.83
CA GLY A 104 21.73 -1.16 -8.57
C GLY A 104 20.34 -1.05 -7.94
N LEU A 105 19.58 -2.15 -7.95
CA LEU A 105 18.48 -2.36 -7.03
C LEU A 105 19.01 -2.23 -5.60
N ASP A 106 18.76 -1.10 -4.94
CA ASP A 106 19.17 -0.89 -3.57
C ASP A 106 18.35 -1.80 -2.64
N ARG A 107 19.03 -2.68 -1.91
CA ARG A 107 18.42 -3.56 -0.92
C ARG A 107 17.78 -2.76 0.24
N GLY A 108 18.30 -1.58 0.54
CA GLY A 108 17.71 -0.64 1.50
C GLY A 108 16.32 -0.20 1.03
N ALA A 109 16.24 0.35 -0.18
CA ALA A 109 14.98 0.71 -0.82
C ALA A 109 13.98 -0.47 -0.88
N LEU A 110 14.42 -1.65 -1.33
CA LEU A 110 13.56 -2.85 -1.37
C LEU A 110 12.97 -3.20 0.01
N SER A 111 13.77 -3.11 1.07
CA SER A 111 13.31 -3.39 2.44
C SER A 111 12.27 -2.37 2.92
N LEU A 112 12.45 -1.09 2.57
CA LEU A 112 11.48 -0.04 2.88
C LEU A 112 10.15 -0.27 2.15
N PHE A 113 10.22 -0.64 0.88
CA PHE A 113 9.06 -0.94 0.05
C PHE A 113 8.31 -2.18 0.54
N GLU A 114 9.03 -3.20 0.97
CA GLU A 114 8.46 -4.40 1.56
C GLU A 114 7.66 -4.08 2.82
N ASN A 115 8.17 -3.17 3.65
CA ASN A 115 7.51 -2.71 4.86
C ASN A 115 6.29 -1.84 4.55
N LEU A 116 6.38 -0.94 3.57
CA LEU A 116 5.25 -0.14 3.07
C LEU A 116 4.09 -1.04 2.62
N VAL A 117 4.37 -1.93 1.67
CA VAL A 117 3.36 -2.81 1.06
C VAL A 117 2.71 -3.70 2.13
N ALA A 118 3.48 -4.21 3.09
CA ALA A 118 2.96 -5.02 4.19
C ALA A 118 2.11 -4.21 5.17
N ALA A 119 2.55 -3.03 5.59
CA ALA A 119 1.82 -2.19 6.54
C ALA A 119 0.51 -1.68 5.94
N CYS A 120 0.54 -1.17 4.70
CA CYS A 120 -0.64 -0.69 4.01
C CYS A 120 -1.62 -1.84 3.68
N SER A 121 -1.13 -3.03 3.33
CA SER A 121 -1.97 -4.23 3.18
C SER A 121 -2.76 -4.53 4.45
N ARG A 122 -2.10 -4.50 5.62
CA ARG A 122 -2.77 -4.74 6.91
C ARG A 122 -3.82 -3.68 7.19
N PHE A 123 -3.53 -2.42 6.87
CA PHE A 123 -4.50 -1.33 6.98
C PHE A 123 -5.69 -1.53 6.02
N PHE A 124 -5.47 -1.98 4.79
CA PHE A 124 -6.56 -2.25 3.84
C PHE A 124 -7.46 -3.39 4.28
N VAL A 125 -6.89 -4.45 4.88
CA VAL A 125 -7.67 -5.53 5.51
C VAL A 125 -8.51 -4.98 6.67
N LEU A 126 -7.92 -4.20 7.57
CA LEU A 126 -8.64 -3.55 8.67
C LEU A 126 -9.76 -2.64 8.14
N GLY A 127 -9.46 -1.78 7.16
CA GLY A 127 -10.43 -0.89 6.53
C GLY A 127 -11.60 -1.68 5.93
N SER A 128 -11.32 -2.77 5.22
CA SER A 128 -12.35 -3.65 4.65
C SER A 128 -13.23 -4.27 5.74
N GLN A 129 -12.64 -4.73 6.86
CA GLN A 129 -13.38 -5.27 8.01
C GLN A 129 -14.26 -4.22 8.69
N LEU A 130 -13.83 -2.97 8.77
CA LEU A 130 -14.62 -1.87 9.33
C LEU A 130 -15.78 -1.49 8.40
N LEU A 131 -15.53 -1.46 7.09
CA LEU A 131 -16.51 -1.02 6.09
C LEU A 131 -17.67 -2.01 5.89
N ILE A 132 -17.53 -3.26 6.32
CA ILE A 132 -18.64 -4.23 6.34
C ILE A 132 -19.52 -4.13 7.60
N MET A 133 -19.14 -3.33 8.59
CA MET A 133 -19.96 -3.10 9.79
C MET A 133 -21.15 -2.19 9.47
N GLU A 134 -22.30 -2.45 10.09
CA GLU A 134 -23.55 -1.77 9.76
C GLU A 134 -23.66 -0.37 10.38
N THR A 135 -22.92 -0.11 11.46
CA THR A 135 -23.03 1.13 12.22
C THR A 135 -21.71 1.87 12.41
N GLU A 136 -21.79 3.21 12.48
CA GLU A 136 -20.62 4.05 12.77
C GLU A 136 -20.04 3.78 14.16
N GLN A 137 -20.89 3.38 15.12
CA GLN A 137 -20.48 3.06 16.48
C GLN A 137 -19.61 1.79 16.55
N GLU A 138 -19.94 0.76 15.78
CA GLU A 138 -19.11 -0.45 15.67
C GLU A 138 -17.76 -0.14 15.04
N GLN A 139 -17.77 0.67 13.97
CA GLN A 139 -16.53 1.12 13.33
C GLN A 139 -15.64 1.90 14.30
N HIS A 140 -16.22 2.86 15.05
CA HIS A 140 -15.48 3.64 16.02
C HIS A 140 -14.95 2.77 17.17
N SER A 141 -15.79 1.90 17.74
CA SER A 141 -15.37 0.97 18.80
C SER A 141 -14.18 0.11 18.38
N LYS A 142 -14.16 -0.35 17.13
CA LYS A 142 -13.06 -1.15 16.60
C LYS A 142 -11.82 -0.31 16.29
N LEU A 143 -11.97 0.94 15.83
CA LEU A 143 -10.85 1.85 15.56
C LEU A 143 -10.06 2.22 16.82
N VAL A 144 -10.76 2.42 17.95
CA VAL A 144 -10.13 2.74 19.23
C VAL A 144 -9.48 1.54 19.92
N ASP A 145 -9.68 0.32 19.41
CA ASP A 145 -8.95 -0.85 19.89
C ASP A 145 -7.44 -0.64 19.69
N PRO A 146 -6.59 -0.96 20.68
CA PRO A 146 -5.14 -0.80 20.56
C PRO A 146 -4.54 -1.53 19.35
N GLY A 147 -5.10 -2.68 18.99
CA GLY A 147 -4.70 -3.43 17.81
C GLY A 147 -4.96 -2.68 16.51
N ALA A 148 -6.14 -2.07 16.35
CA ALA A 148 -6.48 -1.29 15.17
C ALA A 148 -5.65 -0.01 15.09
N SER A 149 -5.54 0.71 16.21
CA SER A 149 -4.68 1.90 16.33
C SER A 149 -3.22 1.61 15.94
N SER A 150 -2.68 0.45 16.34
CA SER A 150 -1.32 0.04 15.97
C SER A 150 -1.15 -0.22 14.46
N ILE A 151 -2.18 -0.74 13.80
CA ILE A 151 -2.17 -0.98 12.35
C ILE A 151 -2.20 0.35 11.59
N VAL A 152 -3.05 1.29 12.00
CA VAL A 152 -3.11 2.64 11.41
C VAL A 152 -1.77 3.36 11.57
N ALA A 153 -1.21 3.35 12.78
CA ALA A 153 0.09 3.98 13.05
C ALA A 153 1.23 3.35 12.21
N ALA A 154 1.25 2.02 12.10
CA ALA A 154 2.27 1.32 11.31
C ALA A 154 2.20 1.67 9.82
N ALA A 155 0.99 1.75 9.25
CA ALA A 155 0.80 2.16 7.85
C ALA A 155 1.29 3.60 7.62
N ASN A 156 0.93 4.51 8.54
CA ASN A 156 1.36 5.90 8.47
C ASN A 156 2.89 6.05 8.55
N VAL A 157 3.53 5.39 9.52
CA VAL A 157 4.99 5.39 9.66
C VAL A 157 5.67 4.83 8.41
N ALA A 158 5.17 3.73 7.85
CA ALA A 158 5.75 3.12 6.66
C ALA A 158 5.62 4.04 5.42
N CYS A 159 4.47 4.69 5.24
CA CYS A 159 4.25 5.68 4.17
C CYS A 159 5.24 6.85 4.29
N HIS A 160 5.32 7.48 5.45
CA HIS A 160 6.23 8.61 5.67
C HIS A 160 7.70 8.22 5.51
N THR A 161 8.10 7.02 5.97
CA THR A 161 9.48 6.54 5.82
C THR A 161 9.82 6.35 4.33
N ALA A 162 8.92 5.74 3.56
CA ALA A 162 9.12 5.55 2.13
C ALA A 162 9.20 6.88 1.36
N LEU A 163 8.30 7.83 1.67
CA LEU A 163 8.32 9.17 1.07
C LEU A 163 9.58 9.95 1.43
N ALA A 164 10.03 9.90 2.68
CA ALA A 164 11.25 10.58 3.13
C ALA A 164 12.50 10.03 2.43
N PHE A 165 12.56 8.70 2.22
CA PHE A 165 13.63 8.08 1.44
C PHE A 165 13.65 8.63 0.01
N ASN A 166 12.50 8.72 -0.66
CA ASN A 166 12.43 9.22 -2.04
C ASN A 166 12.95 10.68 -2.13
N TYR A 167 12.50 11.56 -1.24
CA TYR A 167 12.98 12.95 -1.20
C TYR A 167 14.48 13.08 -0.93
N ALA A 168 15.07 12.16 -0.16
CA ALA A 168 16.50 12.14 0.10
C ALA A 168 17.33 11.66 -1.11
N THR A 169 16.72 10.89 -2.02
CA THR A 169 17.39 10.38 -3.23
C THR A 169 17.25 11.29 -4.44
N GLU A 170 16.34 12.27 -4.41
CA GLU A 170 16.13 13.27 -5.46
C GLU A 170 17.00 14.54 -5.33
N ASN A 171 17.78 14.66 -4.24
CA ASN A 171 18.71 15.79 -3.97
C ASN A 171 20.17 15.34 -3.96
#